data_AF-A0A7V1XHN4-F1
#
_entry.id   AF-A0A7V1XHN4-F1
#
_cell.length_a   1.000
_cell.length_b   1.000
_cell.length_c   1.000
_cell.angle_alpha   90.00
_cell.angle_beta   90.00
_cell.angle_gamma   90.00
#
_symmetry.space_group_name_H-M   'P 1'
#
loop_
_entity.id
_entity.type
_entity.pdbx_description
1 polymer ?
#
loop_
_entity_poly.entity_id
_entity_poly.type
_entity_poly.pdbx_seq_one_letter_code
_entity_poly.pdbx_strand_id
1 'polypeptide(L)'
;MLRSSKSVCANLAEGFYAQYSTEYLQSLHRCRCEARETVTHIRYAQSVNQLQESAASPLLTRYEEGCRQLNNLIASIEQKLNVRGKGKPGFIKEPTGDYLPNSELDDDQPSTINHPPSP
;
A
#
# COMPACT_ATOMS: atom_id res chain seq x y z
N MET A 1 13.94 4.72 15.12
CA MET A 1 14.41 4.52 13.72
C MET A 1 13.86 3.27 13.06
N LEU A 2 14.21 2.04 13.49
CA LEU A 2 13.77 0.83 12.78
C LEU A 2 12.24 0.65 12.77
N ARG A 3 11.57 1.00 13.88
CA ARG A 3 10.11 0.96 13.98
C ARG A 3 9.44 1.93 13.00
N SER A 4 9.81 3.21 13.03
CA SER A 4 9.21 4.24 12.17
C SER A 4 9.47 3.94 10.68
N SER A 5 10.69 3.52 10.32
CA SER A 5 11.01 3.10 8.95
C SER A 5 10.17 1.90 8.49
N LYS A 6 9.94 0.90 9.34
CA LYS A 6 9.08 -0.25 9.00
C LYS A 6 7.62 0.17 8.87
N SER A 7 7.17 1.09 9.73
CA SER A 7 5.82 1.66 9.71
C SER A 7 5.52 2.37 8.39
N VAL A 8 6.51 3.03 7.76
CA VAL A 8 6.33 3.62 6.41
C VAL A 8 5.91 2.56 5.39
N CYS A 9 6.62 1.43 5.32
CA CYS A 9 6.30 0.37 4.36
C CYS A 9 4.99 -0.33 4.69
N ALA A 10 4.71 -0.56 5.98
CA ALA A 10 3.46 -1.18 6.43
C ALA A 10 2.25 -0.34 6.03
N ASN A 11 2.24 0.95 6.36
CA ASN A 11 1.15 1.85 6.00
C ASN A 11 0.99 1.96 4.47
N LEU A 12 2.08 1.90 3.69
CA LEU A 12 2.00 1.98 2.23
C LEU A 12 1.34 0.72 1.66
N ALA A 13 1.74 -0.45 2.14
CA ALA A 13 1.15 -1.72 1.73
C ALA A 13 -0.33 -1.81 2.14
N GLU A 14 -0.66 -1.47 3.40
CA GLU A 14 -2.03 -1.42 3.89
C GLU A 14 -2.90 -0.49 3.04
N GLY A 15 -2.41 0.72 2.75
CA GLY A 15 -3.11 1.68 1.91
C GLY A 15 -3.30 1.22 0.47
N PHE A 16 -2.31 0.52 -0.10
CA PHE A 16 -2.38 0.03 -1.49
C PHE A 16 -3.53 -0.98 -1.69
N TYR A 17 -3.85 -1.76 -0.65
CA TYR A 17 -4.97 -2.70 -0.67
C TYR A 17 -6.30 -2.10 -0.17
N ALA A 18 -6.35 -0.79 0.11
CA ALA A 18 -7.57 -0.15 0.57
C ALA A 18 -8.64 -0.10 -0.54
N GLN A 19 -9.89 -0.34 -0.17
CA GLN A 19 -11.02 -0.31 -1.10
C GLN A 19 -11.37 1.12 -1.51
N TYR A 20 -11.24 2.07 -0.59
CA TYR A 20 -11.61 3.46 -0.84
C TYR A 20 -10.37 4.35 -0.97
N SER A 21 -10.40 5.25 -1.96
CA SER A 21 -9.29 6.19 -2.17
C SER A 21 -9.03 7.12 -0.98
N THR A 22 -10.05 7.37 -0.14
CA THR A 22 -9.92 8.14 1.10
C THR A 22 -9.09 7.38 2.15
N GLU A 23 -9.28 6.08 2.29
CA GLU A 23 -8.50 5.21 3.18
C GLU A 23 -7.06 5.06 2.68
N TYR A 24 -6.90 4.95 1.35
CA TYR A 24 -5.57 4.98 0.76
C TYR A 24 -4.86 6.30 1.08
N LEU A 25 -5.53 7.43 0.92
CA LEU A 25 -4.97 8.76 1.21
C LEU A 25 -4.58 8.92 2.68
N GLN A 26 -5.43 8.45 3.62
CA GLN A 26 -5.10 8.43 5.05
C GLN A 26 -3.83 7.63 5.32
N SER A 27 -3.69 6.46 4.69
CA SER A 27 -2.52 5.60 4.83
C SER A 27 -1.26 6.28 4.28
N LEU A 28 -1.34 6.94 3.13
CA LEU A 28 -0.23 7.72 2.56
C LEU A 28 0.19 8.90 3.47
N HIS A 29 -0.76 9.57 4.12
CA HIS A 29 -0.43 10.59 5.11
C HIS A 29 0.28 10.02 6.34
N ARG A 30 -0.11 8.82 6.81
CA ARG A 30 0.61 8.11 7.89
C ARG A 30 2.03 7.75 7.47
N CYS A 31 2.22 7.20 6.26
CA CYS A 31 3.55 6.95 5.69
C CYS A 31 4.44 8.20 5.75
N ARG A 32 3.88 9.36 5.39
CA ARG A 32 4.62 10.63 5.36
C ARG A 32 5.05 11.08 6.75
N CYS A 33 4.17 10.95 7.74
CA CYS A 33 4.49 11.28 9.12
C CYS A 33 5.62 10.39 9.66
N GLU A 34 5.54 9.08 9.45
CA GLU A 34 6.54 8.10 9.87
C GLU A 34 7.91 8.29 9.17
N ALA A 35 7.88 8.67 7.89
CA ALA A 35 9.10 8.99 7.15
C ALA A 35 9.78 10.24 7.72
N ARG A 36 9.01 11.29 8.04
CA ARG A 36 9.54 12.51 8.68
C ARG A 36 10.07 12.25 10.09
N GLU A 37 9.38 11.42 10.87
CA GLU A 37 9.88 11.00 12.18
C GLU A 37 11.22 10.26 12.06
N THR A 38 11.38 9.43 11.02
CA THR A 38 12.66 8.76 10.78
C THR A 38 13.78 9.73 10.42
N VAL A 39 13.50 10.75 9.59
CA VAL A 39 14.44 11.83 9.29
C VAL A 39 14.88 12.56 10.56
N THR A 40 13.94 12.90 11.44
CA THR A 40 14.25 13.55 12.73
C THR A 40 15.18 12.70 13.58
N HIS A 41 14.94 11.39 13.67
CA HIS A 41 15.83 10.48 14.39
C HIS A 41 17.23 10.40 13.79
N ILE A 42 17.35 10.38 12.46
CA ILE A 42 18.67 10.38 11.78
C ILE A 42 19.44 11.66 12.10
N ARG A 43 18.78 12.83 11.99
CA ARG A 43 19.38 14.13 12.31
C ARG A 43 19.77 14.24 13.79
N TYR A 44 18.95 13.70 14.68
CA TYR A 44 19.28 13.64 16.10
C TYR A 44 20.50 12.76 16.34
N ALA A 45 20.56 11.56 15.74
CA ALA A 45 21.70 10.65 15.86
C ALA A 45 23.01 11.29 15.33
N GLN A 46 22.93 12.09 14.26
CA GLN A 46 24.06 12.92 13.82
C GLN A 46 24.45 13.97 14.87
N SER A 47 23.49 14.71 15.42
CA SER A 47 23.78 15.78 16.39
C SER A 47 24.44 15.28 17.68
N VAL A 48 24.19 14.03 18.07
CA VAL A 48 24.81 13.39 19.24
C VAL A 48 26.03 12.52 18.87
N ASN A 49 26.55 12.65 17.64
CA ASN A 49 27.69 11.89 17.12
C ASN A 49 27.53 10.35 17.18
N GLN A 50 26.29 9.85 17.25
CA GLN A 50 25.98 8.42 17.19
C GLN A 50 25.92 7.90 15.74
N LEU A 51 25.82 8.80 14.76
CA LEU A 51 25.82 8.47 13.35
C LEU A 51 26.72 9.45 12.59
N GLN A 52 27.73 8.91 11.92
CA GLN A 52 28.68 9.70 11.13
C GLN A 52 28.00 10.31 9.91
N GLU A 53 28.45 11.49 9.48
CA GLU A 53 27.92 12.20 8.32
C GLU A 53 27.91 11.33 7.05
N SER A 54 28.98 10.57 6.83
CA SER A 54 29.12 9.66 5.70
C SER A 54 28.04 8.57 5.64
N ALA A 55 27.50 8.17 6.79
CA ALA A 55 26.41 7.19 6.88
C ALA A 55 25.03 7.87 6.86
N ALA A 56 24.90 9.05 7.46
CA ALA A 56 23.62 9.75 7.59
C ALA A 56 23.19 10.48 6.31
N SER A 57 24.11 11.16 5.63
CA SER A 57 23.85 11.91 4.40
C SER A 57 23.14 11.07 3.31
N PRO A 58 23.59 9.85 2.96
CA PRO A 58 22.89 9.03 1.97
C PRO A 58 21.50 8.57 2.46
N LEU A 59 21.31 8.35 3.76
CA LEU A 59 20.01 7.98 4.32
C LEU A 59 19.04 9.14 4.22
N LEU A 60 19.45 10.35 4.63
CA LEU A 60 18.65 11.56 4.55
C LEU A 60 18.23 11.84 3.10
N THR A 61 19.17 11.77 2.17
CA THR A 61 18.90 11.98 0.73
C THR A 61 17.82 11.01 0.22
N ARG A 62 17.91 9.72 0.58
CA ARG A 62 16.91 8.71 0.18
C ARG A 62 15.54 8.98 0.81
N TYR A 63 15.50 9.39 2.08
CA TYR A 63 14.26 9.73 2.76
C TYR A 63 13.60 10.99 2.19
N GLU A 64 14.39 12.00 1.85
CA GLU A 64 13.90 13.23 1.21
C GLU A 64 13.31 12.93 -0.16
N GLU A 65 14.01 12.11 -0.96
CA GLU A 65 13.50 11.67 -2.26
C GLU A 65 12.22 10.84 -2.13
N GLY A 66 12.18 9.88 -1.20
CA GLY A 66 10.97 9.10 -0.92
C GLY A 66 9.80 9.97 -0.47
N CYS A 67 10.05 10.96 0.39
CA CYS A 67 9.02 11.92 0.81
C CYS A 67 8.51 12.76 -0.36
N ARG A 68 9.38 13.14 -1.31
CA ARG A 68 8.99 13.87 -2.53
C ARG A 68 8.07 13.02 -3.40
N GLN A 69 8.44 11.76 -3.65
CA GLN A 69 7.62 10.82 -4.42
C GLN A 69 6.26 10.59 -3.76
N LEU A 70 6.24 10.42 -2.44
CA LEU A 70 5.03 10.25 -1.66
C LEU A 70 4.10 11.47 -1.73
N ASN A 71 4.66 12.69 -1.65
CA ASN A 71 3.87 13.91 -1.81
C ASN A 71 3.25 14.04 -3.21
N ASN A 72 4.01 13.68 -4.26
CA ASN A 72 3.50 13.69 -5.63
C ASN A 72 2.34 12.69 -5.81
N LEU A 73 2.45 11.52 -5.20
CA LEU A 73 1.40 10.49 -5.22
C LEU A 73 0.14 10.99 -4.50
N ILE A 74 0.27 11.54 -3.30
CA ILE A 74 -0.83 12.15 -2.52
C ILE A 74 -1.53 13.20 -3.38
N ALA A 75 -0.79 14.15 -3.95
CA ALA A 75 -1.34 15.21 -4.79
C ALA A 75 -2.09 14.67 -6.02
N SER A 76 -1.55 13.63 -6.67
CA SER A 76 -2.20 12.98 -7.81
C SER A 76 -3.55 12.35 -7.43
N ILE A 77 -3.63 11.71 -6.26
CA ILE A 77 -4.86 11.08 -5.78
C ILE A 77 -5.88 12.14 -5.39
N GLU A 78 -5.49 13.18 -4.66
CA GLU A 78 -6.35 14.31 -4.30
C GLU A 78 -6.94 14.99 -5.54
N GLN A 79 -6.12 15.20 -6.58
CA GLN A 79 -6.60 15.76 -7.85
C GLN A 79 -7.64 14.84 -8.51
N LYS A 80 -7.41 13.53 -8.56
CA LYS A 80 -8.37 12.56 -9.11
C LYS A 80 -9.69 12.55 -8.34
N LEU A 81 -9.64 12.67 -7.01
CA LEU A 81 -10.84 12.74 -6.17
C LEU A 81 -11.62 14.03 -6.38
N ASN A 82 -10.93 15.17 -6.51
CA ASN A 82 -11.56 16.44 -6.79
C ASN A 82 -12.22 16.49 -8.19
N VAL A 83 -11.62 15.83 -9.18
CA VAL A 83 -12.22 15.71 -10.53
C VAL A 83 -13.46 14.80 -10.50
N ARG A 84 -13.39 13.65 -9.82
CA ARG A 84 -14.53 12.73 -9.70
C ARG A 84 -15.67 13.29 -8.86
N GLY A 85 -15.38 13.99 -7.76
CA GLY A 85 -16.39 14.60 -6.89
C GLY A 85 -17.17 15.76 -7.51
N LYS A 86 -16.68 16.34 -8.62
CA LYS A 86 -17.41 17.36 -9.41
C LYS A 86 -18.31 16.78 -10.50
N GLY A 87 -18.26 15.47 -10.74
CA GLY A 87 -19.23 14.76 -11.57
C GLY A 87 -20.46 14.40 -10.73
N LYS A 88 -21.67 14.76 -11.19
CA LYS A 88 -22.95 14.30 -10.60
C LYS A 88 -22.92 12.80 -10.26
N PRO A 89 -23.63 12.34 -9.21
CA PRO A 89 -23.58 10.95 -8.77
C PRO A 89 -24.26 10.04 -9.81
N GLY A 90 -23.47 9.54 -10.76
CA GLY A 90 -23.81 8.33 -11.51
C GLY A 90 -23.41 7.15 -10.65
N PHE A 91 -24.38 6.33 -10.27
CA PHE A 91 -24.18 5.09 -9.55
C PHE A 91 -23.27 4.17 -10.40
N ILE A 92 -21.99 4.05 -10.07
CA ILE A 92 -21.08 3.11 -10.71
C ILE A 92 -21.13 1.82 -9.88
N LYS A 93 -21.77 0.77 -10.41
CA LYS A 93 -21.52 -0.60 -9.96
C LYS A 93 -20.08 -0.94 -10.38
N GLU A 94 -19.20 -1.16 -9.41
CA GLU A 94 -17.88 -1.74 -9.70
C GLU A 94 -18.07 -3.17 -10.23
N PRO A 95 -17.39 -3.57 -11.31
CA PRO A 95 -17.31 -4.97 -11.67
C PRO A 95 -16.42 -5.64 -10.61
N THR A 96 -17.00 -6.60 -9.90
CA THR A 96 -16.29 -7.52 -9.00
C THR A 96 -15.12 -8.11 -9.77
N GLY A 97 -13.89 -7.68 -9.45
CA GLY A 97 -12.69 -8.20 -10.07
C GLY A 97 -12.53 -9.67 -9.72
N ASP A 98 -12.43 -10.50 -10.75
CA ASP A 98 -12.21 -11.94 -10.66
C ASP A 98 -10.88 -12.26 -9.97
N TYR A 99 -10.89 -12.39 -8.65
CA TYR A 99 -9.87 -13.17 -7.95
C TYR A 99 -10.28 -14.63 -8.02
N LEU A 100 -9.71 -15.37 -8.97
CA LEU A 100 -9.77 -16.83 -8.99
C LEU A 100 -9.02 -17.38 -7.78
N PRO A 101 -9.68 -18.11 -6.85
CA PRO A 101 -8.98 -18.85 -5.82
C PRO A 101 -8.48 -20.16 -6.43
N ASN A 102 -7.18 -20.24 -6.72
CA ASN A 102 -6.51 -21.53 -6.90
C ASN A 102 -6.02 -22.04 -5.55
N SER A 103 -6.70 -23.04 -4.99
CA SER A 103 -6.10 -24.23 -4.35
C SER A 103 -7.17 -24.98 -3.54
N GLU A 104 -7.80 -25.97 -4.16
CA GLU A 104 -8.24 -27.15 -3.40
C GLU A 104 -7.37 -28.32 -3.85
N LEU A 105 -6.63 -28.83 -2.87
CA LEU A 105 -5.81 -30.03 -2.94
C LEU A 105 -6.72 -31.25 -3.16
N ASP A 106 -6.22 -32.20 -3.94
CA ASP A 106 -6.77 -33.54 -4.13
C ASP A 106 -7.17 -34.20 -2.79
N ASP A 107 -8.33 -34.86 -2.75
CA ASP A 107 -8.43 -36.25 -2.31
C ASP A 107 -9.85 -36.84 -2.53
N ASP A 108 -9.84 -38.08 -3.04
CA ASP A 108 -10.89 -39.10 -3.07
C ASP A 108 -12.13 -39.01 -3.99
N GLN A 109 -12.06 -39.80 -5.06
CA GLN A 109 -13.18 -40.41 -5.79
C GLN A 109 -13.97 -41.39 -4.88
N PRO A 110 -15.26 -41.66 -5.19
CA PRO A 110 -15.49 -42.89 -5.95
C PRO A 110 -16.49 -42.74 -7.10
N SER A 111 -16.16 -43.50 -8.13
CA SER A 111 -16.85 -43.76 -9.39
C SER A 111 -18.33 -44.14 -9.25
N THR A 112 -19.17 -43.57 -10.12
CA THR A 112 -20.49 -44.16 -10.46
C THR A 112 -20.60 -44.43 -11.95
N ILE A 113 -20.83 -45.70 -12.21
CA ILE A 113 -20.96 -46.41 -13.47
C ILE A 113 -22.25 -45.99 -14.18
N ASN A 114 -22.17 -45.57 -15.45
CA ASN A 114 -23.35 -45.35 -16.29
C ASN A 114 -23.73 -46.66 -17.01
N HIS A 115 -24.93 -47.16 -16.75
CA HIS A 115 -25.57 -48.25 -17.50
C HIS A 115 -26.52 -47.65 -18.55
N PRO A 116 -26.52 -48.13 -19.82
CA PRO A 116 -27.48 -47.67 -20.82
C PRO A 116 -28.84 -48.37 -20.67
N PRO A 117 -29.96 -47.73 -21.06
CA PRO A 117 -31.28 -48.37 -20.99
C PRO A 117 -31.54 -49.25 -22.22
N SER A 118 -32.08 -50.46 -21.99
CA SER A 118 -32.70 -51.31 -23.03
C SER A 118 -34.16 -50.91 -23.25
N PRO A 119 -34.69 -51.08 -24.47
CA PRO A 119 -35.36 -52.35 -24.81
C PRO A 119 -34.71 -53.10 -25.98
#